data_AF-A0A495Z105-F1
#
_entry.id   AF-A0A495Z105-F1
#
_cell.length_a   1.000
_cell.length_b   1.000
_cell.length_c   1.000
_cell.angle_alpha   90.00
_cell.angle_beta   90.00
_cell.angle_gamma   90.00
#
_symmetry.space_group_name_H-M   'P 1'
#
loop_
_entity.id
_entity.type
_entity.pdbx_description
1 polymer ?
#
loop_
_entity_poly.entity_id
_entity_poly.type
_entity_poly.pdbx_seq_one_letter_code
_entity_poly.pdbx_strand_id
1 'polypeptide(L)'
;MQIRNAVVEYDLEEAGKMLDISPTVLKRAVDAEYLQYYYRRGKNDYRFHEASLRANKELLSEDDYRTELLKTFSVSEATTVPDAQETDPPSKPSDP
;
A
#
# COMPACT_ATOMS: atom_id res chain seq x y z
N MET A 1 38.85 10.59 16.45
CA MET A 1 37.90 10.57 15.33
C MET A 1 36.56 10.14 15.90
N GLN A 2 35.64 11.08 16.17
CA GLN A 2 34.28 10.72 16.60
C GLN A 2 33.52 10.26 15.36
N ILE A 3 33.09 8.99 15.35
CA ILE A 3 32.21 8.48 14.30
C ILE A 3 30.86 9.15 14.55
N ARG A 4 30.60 10.22 13.80
CA ARG A 4 29.32 10.93 13.77
C ARG A 4 28.28 9.90 13.34
N ASN A 5 27.26 9.68 14.16
CA ASN A 5 26.17 8.72 13.99
C ASN A 5 25.88 8.44 12.51
N ALA A 6 26.29 7.27 12.02
CA ALA A 6 25.89 6.82 10.70
C ALA A 6 24.36 6.66 10.75
N VAL A 7 23.65 7.52 10.03
CA VAL A 7 22.21 7.40 9.86
C VAL A 7 21.99 6.14 9.02
N VAL A 8 21.46 5.09 9.63
CA VAL A 8 21.14 3.85 8.92
C VAL A 8 19.82 4.06 8.19
N GLU A 9 19.86 3.86 6.88
CA GLU A 9 18.73 4.04 5.98
C GLU A 9 18.45 2.74 5.24
N TYR A 10 17.17 2.46 5.04
CA TYR A 10 16.69 1.25 4.39
C TYR A 10 15.84 1.62 3.18
N ASP A 11 15.97 0.86 2.10
CA ASP A 11 15.03 0.95 0.98
C ASP A 11 13.69 0.23 1.26
N LEU A 12 12.78 0.24 0.28
CA LEU A 12 11.49 -0.45 0.39
C LEU A 12 11.61 -1.96 0.63
N GLU A 13 12.63 -2.62 0.07
CA GLU A 13 12.81 -4.06 0.24
C GLU A 13 13.30 -4.39 1.64
N GLU A 14 14.29 -3.66 2.11
CA GLU A 14 14.86 -3.81 3.45
C GLU A 14 13.85 -3.44 4.53
N ALA A 15 13.18 -2.29 4.38
CA ALA A 15 12.13 -1.83 5.28
C ALA A 15 10.96 -2.82 5.33
N GLY A 16 10.55 -3.37 4.19
CA GLY A 16 9.49 -4.37 4.12
C GLY A 16 9.82 -5.62 4.94
N LYS A 17 11.06 -6.12 4.84
CA LYS A 17 11.55 -7.26 5.64
C LYS A 17 11.55 -6.93 7.14
N MET A 18 11.92 -5.72 7.54
CA MET A 18 11.93 -5.32 8.95
C MET A 18 10.54 -5.18 9.56
N LEU A 19 9.58 -4.75 8.74
CA LEU A 19 8.19 -4.53 9.12
C LEU A 19 7.30 -5.76 8.86
N ASP A 20 7.87 -6.86 8.34
CA ASP A 20 7.15 -8.08 7.95
C ASP A 20 5.97 -7.83 6.99
N ILE A 21 6.20 -6.94 6.02
CA ILE A 21 5.23 -6.58 4.98
C ILE A 21 5.89 -6.53 3.61
N SER A 22 5.13 -6.83 2.57
CA SER A 22 5.68 -6.80 1.21
C SER A 22 6.08 -5.36 0.81
N PRO A 23 7.15 -5.19 0.02
CA PRO A 23 7.57 -3.87 -0.47
C PRO A 23 6.47 -3.13 -1.25
N THR A 24 5.61 -3.89 -1.93
CA THR A 24 4.43 -3.35 -2.64
C THR A 24 3.40 -2.76 -1.68
N VAL A 25 3.08 -3.47 -0.60
CA VAL A 25 2.16 -2.97 0.45
C VAL A 25 2.78 -1.77 1.16
N LEU A 26 4.07 -1.84 1.48
CA LEU A 26 4.82 -0.74 2.08
C LEU A 26 4.80 0.51 1.20
N LYS A 27 5.05 0.36 -0.11
CA LYS A 27 4.97 1.47 -1.06
C LYS A 27 3.58 2.11 -1.08
N ARG A 28 2.52 1.31 -1.08
CA ARG A 28 1.15 1.83 -1.05
C ARG A 28 0.84 2.54 0.27
N ALA A 29 1.35 2.05 1.39
CA ALA A 29 1.22 2.70 2.69
C ALA A 29 1.94 4.05 2.74
N VAL A 30 3.11 4.14 2.09
CA VAL A 30 3.79 5.41 1.84
C VAL A 30 2.94 6.34 0.97
N ASP A 31 2.45 5.85 -0.18
CA ASP A 31 1.67 6.65 -1.13
C ASP A 31 0.33 7.14 -0.53
N ALA A 32 -0.20 6.43 0.46
CA ALA A 32 -1.40 6.80 1.22
C ALA A 32 -1.10 7.59 2.51
N GLU A 33 0.15 8.02 2.71
CA GLU A 33 0.59 8.85 3.85
C GLU A 33 0.39 8.21 5.24
N TYR A 34 0.25 6.89 5.31
CA TYR A 34 0.09 6.15 6.57
C TYR A 34 1.39 5.98 7.37
N LEU A 35 2.55 6.22 6.75
CA LEU A 35 3.86 6.02 7.38
C LEU A 35 4.53 7.35 7.70
N GLN A 36 5.34 7.37 8.74
CA GLN A 36 6.06 8.57 9.15
C GLN A 36 7.57 8.45 8.85
N TYR A 37 8.21 9.62 8.74
CA TYR A 37 9.66 9.79 8.67
C TYR A 37 10.36 8.93 7.61
N TYR A 38 9.85 9.00 6.39
CA TYR A 38 10.53 8.54 5.18
C TYR A 38 10.78 9.74 4.26
N TYR A 39 11.70 9.58 3.30
CA TYR A 39 11.87 10.57 2.26
C TYR A 39 12.05 9.92 0.89
N ARG A 40 11.70 10.68 -0.15
CA ARG A 40 11.70 10.22 -1.54
C ARG A 40 12.94 10.76 -2.26
N ARG A 41 13.76 9.88 -2.83
CA ARG A 41 14.89 10.23 -3.71
C ARG A 41 14.53 10.18 -5.20
N GLY A 42 13.47 9.46 -5.55
CA GLY A 42 13.01 9.31 -6.94
C GLY A 42 11.60 8.74 -7.03
N LYS A 43 11.09 8.50 -8.25
CA LYS A 43 9.67 8.11 -8.43
C LYS A 43 9.28 6.87 -7.61
N ASN A 44 10.18 5.91 -7.44
CA ASN A 44 9.99 4.69 -6.65
C ASN A 44 11.13 4.43 -5.65
N ASP A 45 11.97 5.44 -5.38
CA ASP A 45 13.11 5.31 -4.45
C ASP A 45 12.76 6.03 -3.15
N TYR A 46 12.40 5.24 -2.15
CA TYR A 46 12.03 5.70 -0.81
C TYR A 46 13.07 5.21 0.18
N ARG A 47 13.42 6.06 1.15
CA ARG A 47 14.38 5.78 2.21
C ARG A 47 13.73 5.94 3.57
N PHE A 48 13.93 4.95 4.42
CA PHE A 48 13.41 4.91 5.78
C PHE A 48 14.58 4.93 6.75
N HIS A 49 14.52 5.81 7.74
CA HIS A 49 15.47 5.79 8.85
C HIS A 49 15.16 4.61 9.79
N GLU A 50 16.18 4.00 10.39
CA GLU A 50 15.97 2.93 11.37
C GLU A 50 14.98 3.31 12.49
N ALA A 51 15.09 4.54 12.99
CA ALA A 51 14.17 5.06 14.00
C ALA A 51 12.72 5.14 13.49
N SER A 52 12.51 5.43 12.21
CA SER A 52 11.17 5.47 11.62
C SER A 52 10.58 4.09 11.43
N LEU A 53 11.40 3.09 11.09
CA LEU A 53 10.94 1.69 11.03
C LEU A 53 10.45 1.18 12.38
N ARG A 54 11.11 1.55 13.48
CA ARG A 54 10.62 1.17 14.82
C ARG A 54 9.26 1.80 15.13
N ALA A 55 9.10 3.10 14.88
CA ALA A 55 7.84 3.81 15.10
C ALA A 55 6.72 3.28 14.17
N ASN A 56 7.02 3.05 12.89
CA ASN A 56 6.08 2.50 11.92
C ASN A 56 5.68 1.07 12.27
N LYS A 57 6.56 0.26 12.88
CA LYS A 57 6.22 -1.08 13.35
C LYS A 57 5.18 -1.04 14.47
N GLU A 58 5.33 -0.11 15.40
CA GLU A 58 4.37 0.10 16.48
C GLU A 58 3.02 0.59 15.93
N LEU A 59 3.05 1.58 15.02
CA LEU A 59 1.85 2.07 14.34
C LEU A 59 1.11 0.96 13.57
N LEU A 60 1.85 0.12 12.82
CA LEU A 60 1.29 -1.01 12.07
C LEU A 60 0.82 -2.17 12.96
N SER A 61 1.21 -2.18 14.24
CA SER A 61 0.73 -3.16 15.21
C SER A 61 -0.60 -2.76 15.85
N GLU A 62 -1.02 -1.51 15.69
CA GLU A 62 -2.36 -1.08 16.07
C GLU A 62 -3.39 -1.69 15.11
N ASP A 63 -4.36 -2.43 15.66
CA ASP A 63 -5.36 -3.17 14.87
C ASP A 63 -6.16 -2.26 13.93
N ASP A 64 -6.41 -1.02 14.34
CA ASP A 64 -7.13 -0.03 13.52
C ASP A 64 -6.31 0.34 12.27
N TYR A 65 -5.02 0.63 12.44
CA TYR A 65 -4.13 0.96 11.33
C TYR A 65 -3.95 -0.22 10.38
N ARG A 66 -3.73 -1.43 10.93
CA ARG A 66 -3.57 -2.63 10.11
C ARG A 66 -4.86 -2.96 9.35
N THR A 67 -6.01 -2.79 9.99
CA THR A 67 -7.32 -3.03 9.37
C THR A 67 -7.64 -2.00 8.30
N GLU A 68 -7.40 -0.72 8.54
CA GLU A 68 -7.60 0.34 7.53
C GLU A 68 -6.68 0.17 6.34
N LEU A 69 -5.41 -0.16 6.59
CA LEU A 69 -4.42 -0.41 5.56
C LEU A 69 -4.84 -1.61 4.69
N LEU A 70 -5.20 -2.75 5.31
CA LEU A 70 -5.69 -3.92 4.59
C LEU A 70 -7.03 -3.68 3.88
N LYS A 71 -7.95 -2.92 4.48
CA LYS A 71 -9.27 -2.58 3.90
C LYS A 71 -9.13 -1.69 2.67
N THR A 72 -8.28 -0.66 2.75
CA THR A 72 -7.99 0.26 1.63
C THR A 72 -7.42 -0.52 0.44
N PHE A 73 -6.61 -1.55 0.72
CA PHE A 73 -5.98 -2.36 -0.32
C PHE A 73 -6.84 -3.52 -0.82
N SER A 74 -7.77 -4.06 -0.03
CA SER A 74 -8.81 -4.98 -0.52
C SER A 74 -9.83 -4.29 -1.43
N VAL A 75 -10.17 -3.02 -1.16
CA VAL A 75 -11.13 -2.26 -2.00
C VAL A 75 -10.54 -1.86 -3.36
N SER A 76 -9.22 -1.70 -3.44
CA SER A 76 -8.53 -1.30 -4.68
C SER A 76 -8.52 -2.40 -5.76
N GLU A 77 -8.92 -3.64 -5.44
CA GLU A 77 -9.10 -4.74 -6.42
C GLU A 77 -10.56 -4.89 -6.87
N ALA A 78 -11.46 -4.00 -6.43
CA ALA A 78 -12.88 -4.02 -6.80
C ALA A 78 -13.31 -2.67 -7.39
N THR A 79 -12.72 -2.29 -8.54
CA THR A 79 -13.35 -1.29 -9.43
C THR A 79 -13.27 -1.81 -10.86
N THR A 80 -13.93 -2.95 -11.09
CA THR A 80 -14.56 -3.21 -12.38
C THR A 80 -15.98 -2.66 -12.25
N VAL A 81 -16.23 -1.54 -12.91
CA VAL A 81 -17.57 -1.00 -13.12
C VAL A 81 -18.43 -2.12 -13.75
N PRO A 82 -19.56 -2.54 -13.16
CA PRO A 82 -20.56 -3.26 -13.93
C PRO A 82 -21.30 -2.23 -14.76
N ASP A 83 -20.81 -1.99 -15.98
CA ASP A 83 -21.59 -1.22 -16.94
C ASP A 83 -22.77 -2.08 -17.37
N ALA A 84 -23.94 -1.53 -17.06
CA ALA A 84 -25.32 -1.93 -17.32
C ALA A 84 -25.59 -3.18 -18.18
N GLN A 85 -26.48 -4.01 -17.65
CA GLN A 85 -27.38 -4.85 -18.44
C GLN A 85 -28.09 -3.98 -19.50
N GLU A 86 -27.85 -4.24 -20.78
CA GLU A 86 -28.87 -4.02 -21.80
C GLU A 86 -29.48 -5.38 -22.12
N THR A 87 -30.59 -5.68 -21.45
CA THR A 87 -31.44 -6.82 -21.70
C THR A 87 -31.94 -6.80 -23.14
N ASP A 88 -31.51 -7.79 -23.91
CA ASP A 88 -32.07 -8.18 -25.20
C ASP A 88 -33.61 -8.37 -25.06
N PRO A 89 -34.46 -7.64 -25.80
CA PRO A 89 -35.90 -7.88 -25.75
C PRO A 89 -36.23 -9.18 -26.51
N PRO A 90 -37.10 -10.06 -25.98
CA PRO A 90 -37.44 -11.31 -26.64
C PRO A 90 -38.23 -11.02 -27.92
N SER A 91 -37.59 -11.16 -29.08
CA SER A 91 -38.28 -11.17 -30.36
C SER A 91 -39.03 -12.50 -30.51
N LYS A 92 -40.36 -12.41 -30.37
CA LYS A 92 -41.35 -13.48 -30.54
C LYS A 92 -41.26 -14.14 -31.94
N PRO A 93 -41.52 -15.46 -32.08
CA PRO A 93 -41.52 -16.10 -33.39
C PRO A 93 -42.86 -15.84 -34.10
N SER A 94 -42.84 -15.57 -35.40
CA SER A 94 -44.01 -15.69 -36.27
C SER A 94 -43.56 -15.94 -37.71
N ASP A 95 -43.47 -17.22 -38.07
CA ASP A 95 -43.66 -17.73 -39.44
C ASP A 95 -45.11 -17.52 -39.87
N PRO A 96 -45.36 -17.39 -41.17
CA PRO A 96 -45.88 -18.56 -41.92
C PRO A 96 -45.16 -18.90 -43.22
#